data_AF-A0ABC8B3W5-F1
#
_entry.id   AF-A0ABC8B3W5-F1
#
_cell.length_a   1.000
_cell.length_b   1.000
_cell.length_c   1.000
_cell.angle_alpha   90.00
_cell.angle_beta   90.00
_cell.angle_gamma   90.00
#
_symmetry.space_group_name_H-M   'P 1'
#
loop_
_entity.id
_entity.type
_entity.pdbx_description
1 polymer ?
#
loop_
_entity_poly.entity_id
_entity_poly.type
_entity_poly.pdbx_seq_one_letter_code
_entity_poly.pdbx_strand_id
1 'polypeptide(L)'
;MLIVGGGPVGLTARALLDRWGVRTLLVERRRELSPFPRSRLVNVRSMEIFRQLGLAETVRKRAFGPEFGRVRFRETLSDSDFGTEAMVGVRAPIPESPEIGVLTSQDRLEPTLLAAADAPLRFGVDLVDLAEDDDGVTATLVDRDTTAESRVRARYVLAADGANSTVRQRLGIATTGPGALGESTTVVFDADLGRWCADQPAGVYFTTNGSFLPLYPEGGWAWFGPASRGGEVDWSARVTDALGPDIRVAVEVVRVQRWVMNAFVAERLRHGRIFLAGDAAHTVPILGGLGMNAGLADVHNLCWKLAGALRGWAAPELLETYETERLPVAHRTLRQAVTNAERVRAAQLARRAQRAAGDTGGAVELPWSERYFDQIGLILGVSYDSTAVRPDGSPPPPDDAAAYLPSGRPGARLPHCWLAPGRSSLDALGEWFTVLTPDPGGWEKRIGTTLPLRFESLPEGHAELYGIDPDGALLVRPDGHIGARLPQAPDGPVNL
;
A
#
# COMPACT_ATOMS: atom_id res chain seq x y z
N MET A 1 3.33 -18.67 13.54
CA MET A 1 2.44 -17.62 13.03
C MET A 1 1.48 -18.23 12.02
N LEU A 2 0.21 -17.86 12.04
CA LEU A 2 -0.74 -18.18 10.97
C LEU A 2 -1.10 -16.89 10.22
N ILE A 3 -1.00 -16.90 8.89
CA ILE A 3 -1.47 -15.82 8.01
C ILE A 3 -2.67 -16.34 7.23
N VAL A 4 -3.75 -15.56 7.19
CA VAL A 4 -5.01 -15.92 6.54
C VAL A 4 -5.22 -14.96 5.38
N GLY A 5 -5.17 -15.45 4.15
CA GLY A 5 -5.23 -14.67 2.92
C GLY A 5 -3.88 -14.56 2.20
N GLY A 6 -3.85 -14.97 0.94
CA GLY A 6 -2.70 -15.00 0.03
C GLY A 6 -2.72 -13.88 -1.01
N GLY A 7 -3.33 -12.74 -0.71
CA GLY A 7 -3.19 -11.52 -1.51
C GLY A 7 -1.85 -10.79 -1.23
N PRO A 8 -1.61 -9.60 -1.82
CA PRO A 8 -0.34 -8.88 -1.71
C PRO A 8 0.08 -8.64 -0.25
N VAL A 9 -0.87 -8.26 0.61
CA VAL A 9 -0.62 -8.01 2.03
C VAL A 9 -0.14 -9.26 2.77
N GLY A 10 -0.83 -10.39 2.59
CA GLY A 10 -0.46 -11.65 3.22
C GLY A 10 0.84 -12.24 2.69
N LEU A 11 1.08 -12.16 1.37
CA LEU A 11 2.32 -12.60 0.74
C LEU A 11 3.52 -11.74 1.17
N THR A 12 3.35 -10.42 1.28
CA THR A 12 4.39 -9.52 1.82
C THR A 12 4.65 -9.80 3.30
N ALA A 13 3.62 -10.01 4.12
CA ALA A 13 3.81 -10.40 5.52
C ALA A 13 4.59 -11.71 5.66
N ARG A 14 4.28 -12.70 4.80
CA ARG A 14 5.00 -13.97 4.73
C ARG A 14 6.48 -13.74 4.44
N ALA A 15 6.81 -12.93 3.44
CA ALA A 15 8.19 -12.61 3.07
C ALA A 15 8.94 -11.82 4.17
N LEU A 16 8.27 -10.87 4.81
CA LEU A 16 8.85 -10.10 5.93
C LEU A 16 9.18 -11.02 7.12
N LEU A 17 8.23 -11.85 7.56
CA LEU A 17 8.40 -12.74 8.71
C LEU A 17 9.48 -13.81 8.49
N ASP A 18 9.67 -14.26 7.25
CA ASP A 18 10.70 -15.24 6.87
C ASP A 18 12.11 -14.71 7.15
N ARG A 19 12.35 -13.41 6.98
CA ARG A 19 13.64 -12.74 7.27
C ARG A 19 14.06 -12.87 8.73
N TRP A 20 13.11 -12.88 9.67
CA TRP A 20 13.39 -13.11 11.09
C TRP A 20 13.34 -14.60 11.49
N GLY A 21 13.18 -15.51 10.52
CA GLY A 21 13.06 -16.95 10.74
C GLY A 21 11.81 -17.33 11.54
N VAL A 22 10.72 -16.58 11.40
CA VAL A 22 9.47 -16.89 12.09
C VAL A 22 8.76 -18.04 11.37
N ARG A 23 8.53 -19.14 12.08
CA ARG A 23 7.76 -20.27 11.56
C ARG A 23 6.33 -19.84 11.21
N THR A 24 6.03 -19.83 9.92
CA THR A 24 4.80 -19.26 9.37
C THR A 24 4.08 -20.28 8.49
N LEU A 25 2.75 -20.34 8.62
CA LEU A 25 1.87 -20.99 7.65
C LEU A 25 0.95 -19.91 7.08
N LEU A 26 0.86 -19.82 5.76
CA LEU A 26 -0.16 -19.03 5.07
C LEU A 26 -1.25 -19.97 4.54
N VAL A 27 -2.52 -19.60 4.72
CA VAL A 27 -3.66 -20.27 4.09
C VAL A 27 -4.41 -19.30 3.18
N GLU A 28 -4.79 -19.76 1.99
CA GLU A 28 -5.55 -18.99 1.00
C GLU A 28 -6.72 -19.86 0.50
N ARG A 29 -7.91 -19.27 0.48
CA ARG A 29 -9.13 -19.96 0.05
C ARG A 29 -9.16 -20.28 -1.44
N ARG A 30 -8.58 -19.44 -2.29
CA ARG A 30 -8.50 -19.70 -3.73
C ARG A 30 -7.53 -20.85 -3.98
N ARG A 31 -7.77 -21.61 -5.04
CA ARG A 31 -6.89 -22.72 -5.46
C ARG A 31 -5.59 -22.24 -6.11
N GLU A 32 -5.57 -20.99 -6.55
CA GLU A 32 -4.46 -20.34 -7.22
C GLU A 32 -4.54 -18.82 -7.00
N LEU A 33 -3.49 -18.11 -7.40
CA LEU A 33 -3.47 -16.65 -7.40
C LEU A 33 -4.60 -16.09 -8.27
N SER A 34 -5.11 -14.92 -7.90
CA SER A 34 -6.23 -14.33 -8.63
C SER A 34 -5.76 -13.81 -9.99
N PRO A 35 -6.33 -14.28 -11.11
CA PRO A 35 -5.94 -13.78 -12.43
C PRO A 35 -6.57 -12.42 -12.77
N PHE A 36 -7.37 -11.84 -11.88
CA PHE A 36 -7.99 -10.52 -12.09
C PHE A 36 -7.00 -9.38 -11.76
N PRO A 37 -6.76 -8.46 -12.71
CA PRO A 37 -5.83 -7.35 -12.54
C PRO A 37 -6.47 -6.21 -11.73
N ARG A 38 -6.41 -6.34 -10.40
CA ARG A 38 -7.02 -5.41 -9.43
C ARG A 38 -6.16 -4.16 -9.24
N SER A 39 -5.64 -3.93 -8.03
CA SER A 39 -4.82 -2.76 -7.73
C SER A 39 -3.63 -2.67 -8.70
N ARG A 40 -3.31 -1.47 -9.15
CA ARG A 40 -2.28 -1.22 -10.19
C ARG A 40 -1.17 -0.28 -9.78
N LEU A 41 -1.41 0.59 -8.79
CA LEU A 41 -0.40 1.54 -8.34
C LEU A 41 0.38 0.93 -7.17
N VAL A 42 1.67 0.69 -7.37
CA VAL A 42 2.63 0.46 -6.28
C VAL A 42 3.31 1.80 -6.04
N ASN A 43 2.96 2.48 -4.95
CA ASN A 43 3.49 3.81 -4.69
C ASN A 43 4.96 3.77 -4.23
N VAL A 44 5.57 4.95 -4.10
CA VAL A 44 6.97 5.12 -3.68
C VAL A 44 7.26 4.38 -2.37
N ARG A 45 6.39 4.49 -1.36
CA ARG A 45 6.59 3.84 -0.06
C ARG A 45 6.58 2.31 -0.16
N SER A 46 5.68 1.74 -0.96
CA SER A 46 5.66 0.29 -1.19
C SER A 46 6.88 -0.19 -1.97
N MET A 47 7.38 0.63 -2.91
CA MET A 47 8.63 0.32 -3.60
C MET A 47 9.85 0.34 -2.66
N GLU A 48 9.87 1.19 -1.63
CA GLU A 48 10.89 1.12 -0.56
C GLU A 48 10.81 -0.19 0.22
N ILE A 49 9.60 -0.67 0.54
CA ILE A 49 9.41 -1.97 1.21
C ILE A 49 9.92 -3.09 0.29
N PHE A 50 9.59 -3.06 -1.00
CA PHE A 50 10.09 -4.04 -1.96
C PHE A 50 11.59 -3.92 -2.20
N ARG A 51 12.18 -2.74 -2.09
CA ARG A 51 13.64 -2.55 -2.11
C ARG A 51 14.29 -3.24 -0.94
N GLN A 52 13.74 -3.09 0.27
CA GLN A 52 14.21 -3.79 1.47
C GLN A 52 14.10 -5.32 1.36
N LEU A 53 13.10 -5.81 0.61
CA LEU A 53 12.91 -7.24 0.31
C LEU A 53 13.74 -7.73 -0.90
N GLY A 54 14.50 -6.85 -1.58
CA GLY A 54 15.23 -7.20 -2.80
C GLY A 54 14.36 -7.45 -4.03
N LEU A 55 13.09 -7.02 -4.01
CA LEU A 55 12.08 -7.25 -5.05
C LEU A 55 11.86 -6.05 -5.98
N ALA A 56 12.31 -4.84 -5.61
CA ALA A 56 12.02 -3.61 -6.34
C ALA A 56 12.35 -3.70 -7.84
N GLU A 57 13.52 -4.24 -8.20
CA GLU A 57 13.94 -4.37 -9.59
C GLU A 57 13.07 -5.38 -10.37
N THR A 58 12.71 -6.50 -9.76
CA THR A 58 11.82 -7.51 -10.36
C THR A 58 10.42 -6.94 -10.61
N VAL A 59 9.91 -6.15 -9.66
CA VAL A 59 8.62 -5.46 -9.79
C VAL A 59 8.69 -4.43 -10.92
N ARG A 60 9.75 -3.61 -10.96
CA ARG A 60 9.95 -2.56 -11.96
C ARG A 60 10.04 -3.11 -13.38
N LYS A 61 10.76 -4.21 -13.59
CA LYS A 61 10.88 -4.87 -14.92
C LYS A 61 9.55 -5.33 -15.52
N ARG A 62 8.52 -5.55 -14.68
CA ARG A 62 7.18 -5.98 -15.09
C ARG A 62 6.16 -4.84 -15.10
N ALA A 63 6.60 -3.62 -14.79
CA ALA A 63 5.73 -2.45 -14.70
C ALA A 63 5.77 -1.64 -16.01
N PHE A 64 4.82 -0.71 -16.14
CA PHE A 64 4.90 0.32 -17.18
C PHE A 64 6.05 1.29 -16.93
N GLY A 65 6.55 1.91 -18.00
CA GLY A 65 7.50 3.00 -17.92
C GLY A 65 6.93 4.25 -17.23
N PRO A 66 7.79 5.16 -16.72
CA PRO A 66 7.36 6.38 -16.02
C PRO A 66 6.41 7.25 -16.85
N GLU A 67 6.44 7.16 -18.17
CA GLU A 67 5.56 7.91 -19.05
C GLU A 67 4.07 7.63 -18.80
N PHE A 68 3.73 6.43 -18.30
CA PHE A 68 2.38 6.06 -17.88
C PHE A 68 1.99 6.63 -16.51
N GLY A 69 2.89 7.27 -15.76
CA GLY A 69 2.61 7.96 -14.49
C GLY A 69 1.75 9.23 -14.64
N ARG A 70 0.74 9.20 -15.51
CA ARG A 70 -0.13 10.33 -15.84
C ARG A 70 -1.58 9.90 -15.80
N VAL A 71 -2.44 10.81 -15.39
CA VAL A 71 -3.90 10.70 -15.50
C VAL A 71 -4.38 11.67 -16.56
N ARG A 72 -5.34 11.23 -17.38
CA ARG A 72 -5.97 12.06 -18.41
C ARG A 72 -7.47 12.05 -18.24
N PHE A 73 -8.07 13.22 -18.37
CA PHE A 73 -9.50 13.44 -18.36
C PHE A 73 -9.92 13.81 -19.78
N ARG A 74 -10.66 12.92 -20.40
CA ARG A 74 -11.17 13.06 -21.75
C ARG A 74 -12.68 12.94 -21.76
N GLU A 75 -13.25 13.40 -22.85
CA GLU A 75 -14.68 13.32 -23.04
C GLU A 75 -15.08 11.87 -23.40
N THR A 76 -14.61 11.40 -24.54
CA THR A 76 -14.47 9.99 -24.91
C THR A 76 -12.99 9.67 -25.15
N LEU A 77 -12.61 8.44 -25.49
CA LEU A 77 -11.19 8.12 -25.68
C LEU A 77 -10.58 8.85 -26.89
N SER A 78 -11.40 9.18 -27.90
CA SER A 78 -10.96 9.86 -29.13
C SER A 78 -10.77 11.36 -28.99
N ASP A 79 -11.30 11.97 -27.93
CA ASP A 79 -11.27 13.41 -27.74
C ASP A 79 -9.93 13.87 -27.14
N SER A 80 -9.63 15.16 -27.28
CA SER A 80 -8.51 15.78 -26.60
C SER A 80 -8.72 15.81 -25.08
N ASP A 81 -7.63 15.81 -24.34
CA ASP A 81 -7.66 16.01 -22.89
C ASP A 81 -8.25 17.38 -22.56
N PHE A 82 -9.29 17.40 -21.72
CA PHE A 82 -9.73 18.64 -21.06
C PHE A 82 -9.04 18.82 -19.70
N GLY A 83 -8.29 17.81 -19.25
CA GLY A 83 -7.52 17.84 -18.02
C GLY A 83 -6.46 16.75 -18.01
N THR A 84 -5.30 17.02 -17.44
CA THR A 84 -4.26 16.01 -17.21
C THR A 84 -3.49 16.33 -15.95
N GLU A 85 -3.01 15.29 -15.27
CA GLU A 85 -2.18 15.46 -14.08
C GLU A 85 -1.11 14.36 -14.01
N ALA A 86 0.06 14.70 -13.50
CA ALA A 86 1.13 13.74 -13.23
C ALA A 86 0.93 13.07 -11.88
N MET A 87 1.23 11.77 -11.81
CA MET A 87 1.30 11.03 -10.55
C MET A 87 2.67 11.30 -9.91
N VAL A 88 2.68 12.06 -8.81
CA VAL A 88 3.91 12.41 -8.09
C VAL A 88 4.65 11.15 -7.62
N GLY A 89 5.96 11.11 -7.84
CA GLY A 89 6.80 9.95 -7.53
C GLY A 89 6.64 8.76 -8.47
N VAL A 90 5.80 8.83 -9.51
CA VAL A 90 5.66 7.79 -10.55
C VAL A 90 6.12 8.31 -11.90
N ARG A 91 5.66 9.50 -12.31
CA ARG A 91 6.04 10.11 -13.59
C ARG A 91 7.53 10.45 -13.66
N ALA A 92 8.07 10.84 -12.52
CA ALA A 92 9.46 11.26 -12.37
C ALA A 92 9.92 10.91 -10.95
N PRO A 93 11.24 10.73 -10.76
CA PRO A 93 11.83 10.63 -9.43
C PRO A 93 11.53 11.85 -8.57
N ILE A 94 11.52 11.62 -7.26
CA ILE A 94 11.40 12.66 -6.24
C ILE A 94 12.64 12.62 -5.34
N PRO A 95 13.10 13.77 -4.81
CA PRO A 95 14.29 13.82 -3.98
C PRO A 95 14.10 13.17 -2.59
N GLU A 96 12.87 12.84 -2.19
CA GLU A 96 12.57 12.31 -0.85
C GLU A 96 12.56 10.77 -0.77
N SER A 97 12.87 10.08 -1.87
CA SER A 97 12.98 8.62 -1.92
C SER A 97 14.00 8.14 -2.96
N PRO A 98 14.72 7.04 -2.71
CA PRO A 98 15.56 6.41 -3.74
C PRO A 98 14.74 5.65 -4.79
N GLU A 99 13.44 5.45 -4.56
CA GLU A 99 12.56 4.68 -5.43
C GLU A 99 11.55 5.59 -6.16
N ILE A 100 11.06 5.09 -7.30
CA ILE A 100 9.87 5.64 -7.96
C ILE A 100 8.74 4.64 -7.80
N GLY A 101 7.52 5.12 -7.61
CA GLY A 101 6.33 4.29 -7.73
C GLY A 101 6.17 3.79 -9.16
N VAL A 102 5.46 2.69 -9.32
CA VAL A 102 5.28 2.00 -10.60
C VAL A 102 3.84 1.58 -10.81
N LEU A 103 3.45 1.43 -12.07
CA LEU A 103 2.17 0.87 -12.46
C LEU A 103 2.35 -0.59 -12.85
N THR A 104 1.84 -1.50 -12.04
CA THR A 104 1.83 -2.95 -12.29
C THR A 104 0.62 -3.57 -11.61
N SER A 105 -0.10 -4.43 -12.31
CA SER A 105 -1.32 -5.03 -11.79
C SER A 105 -1.05 -6.11 -10.76
N GLN A 106 -1.99 -6.27 -9.84
CA GLN A 106 -1.90 -7.22 -8.72
C GLN A 106 -1.58 -8.67 -9.15
N ASP A 107 -2.16 -9.15 -10.26
CA ASP A 107 -1.90 -10.48 -10.82
C ASP A 107 -0.45 -10.67 -11.33
N ARG A 108 0.27 -9.58 -11.64
CA ARG A 108 1.70 -9.61 -12.00
C ARG A 108 2.61 -9.45 -10.78
N LEU A 109 2.13 -8.78 -9.74
CA LEU A 109 2.82 -8.58 -8.48
C LEU A 109 2.79 -9.83 -7.59
N GLU A 110 1.64 -10.47 -7.44
CA GLU A 110 1.44 -11.63 -6.56
C GLU A 110 2.43 -12.78 -6.82
N PRO A 111 2.75 -13.18 -8.07
CA PRO A 111 3.77 -14.21 -8.32
C PRO A 111 5.17 -13.84 -7.81
N THR A 112 5.55 -12.57 -7.90
CA THR A 112 6.84 -12.08 -7.37
C THR A 112 6.87 -12.19 -5.85
N LEU A 113 5.76 -11.84 -5.17
CA LEU A 113 5.64 -11.95 -3.71
C LEU A 113 5.53 -13.41 -3.24
N LEU A 114 4.88 -14.27 -4.03
CA LEU A 114 4.81 -15.70 -3.80
C LEU A 114 6.19 -16.36 -3.86
N ALA A 115 7.05 -15.92 -4.76
CA ALA A 115 8.42 -16.44 -4.88
C ALA A 115 9.39 -15.87 -3.81
N ALA A 116 8.98 -14.87 -3.03
CA ALA A 116 9.87 -14.13 -2.14
C ALA A 116 10.17 -14.81 -0.78
N ALA A 117 9.58 -15.97 -0.51
CA ALA A 117 9.83 -16.75 0.70
C ALA A 117 9.50 -18.22 0.50
N ASP A 118 10.10 -19.08 1.33
CA ASP A 118 9.88 -20.53 1.32
C ASP A 118 8.85 -20.99 2.37
N ALA A 119 8.43 -20.08 3.25
CA ALA A 119 7.47 -20.38 4.31
C ALA A 119 6.19 -21.06 3.76
N PRO A 120 5.70 -22.15 4.38
CA PRO A 120 4.58 -22.93 3.87
C PRO A 120 3.34 -22.10 3.51
N LEU A 121 2.76 -22.40 2.35
CA LEU A 121 1.51 -21.83 1.86
C LEU A 121 0.58 -22.95 1.39
N ARG A 122 -0.70 -22.87 1.78
CA ARG A 122 -1.75 -23.80 1.35
C ARG A 122 -2.86 -23.03 0.63
N PHE A 123 -2.97 -23.23 -0.68
CA PHE A 123 -4.12 -22.80 -1.47
C PHE A 123 -5.31 -23.75 -1.26
N GLY A 124 -6.51 -23.31 -1.61
CA GLY A 124 -7.74 -24.10 -1.50
C GLY A 124 -8.19 -24.35 -0.07
N VAL A 125 -7.74 -23.57 0.91
CA VAL A 125 -8.05 -23.78 2.33
C VAL A 125 -8.78 -22.58 2.90
N ASP A 126 -10.02 -22.80 3.34
CA ASP A 126 -10.80 -21.79 4.07
C ASP A 126 -10.48 -21.84 5.56
N LEU A 127 -10.30 -20.68 6.17
CA LEU A 127 -10.46 -20.55 7.61
C LEU A 127 -11.94 -20.33 7.90
N VAL A 128 -12.52 -21.18 8.73
CA VAL A 128 -13.96 -21.13 9.03
C VAL A 128 -14.26 -20.71 10.47
N ASP A 129 -13.33 -20.95 11.39
CA ASP A 129 -13.48 -20.63 12.82
C ASP A 129 -12.14 -20.38 13.52
N LEU A 130 -12.19 -19.66 14.64
CA LEU A 130 -11.04 -19.28 15.46
C LEU A 130 -11.43 -19.28 16.94
N ALA A 131 -10.61 -19.91 17.78
CA ALA A 131 -10.72 -19.85 19.23
C ALA A 131 -9.39 -19.41 19.86
N GLU A 132 -9.42 -18.33 20.64
CA GLU A 132 -8.27 -17.84 21.39
C GLU A 132 -8.31 -18.34 22.85
N ASP A 133 -7.13 -18.61 23.40
CA ASP A 133 -6.89 -18.82 24.82
C ASP A 133 -5.60 -18.08 25.24
N ASP A 134 -5.19 -18.24 26.50
CA ASP A 134 -4.04 -17.54 27.08
C ASP A 134 -2.72 -17.74 26.32
N ASP A 135 -2.57 -18.87 25.62
CA ASP A 135 -1.33 -19.32 25.01
C ASP A 135 -1.30 -19.14 23.48
N GLY A 136 -2.44 -18.90 22.83
CA GLY A 136 -2.49 -18.88 21.38
C GLY A 136 -3.90 -18.98 20.81
N VAL A 137 -3.95 -19.14 19.50
CA VAL A 137 -5.18 -19.25 18.72
C VAL A 137 -5.21 -20.59 18.01
N THR A 138 -6.33 -21.30 18.14
CA THR A 138 -6.64 -22.49 17.36
C THR A 138 -7.55 -22.11 16.21
N ALA A 139 -7.07 -22.26 14.98
CA ALA A 139 -7.82 -22.01 13.75
C ALA A 139 -8.36 -23.32 13.18
N THR A 140 -9.64 -23.32 12.83
CA THR A 140 -10.29 -24.43 12.12
C THR A 140 -10.27 -24.13 10.62
N LEU A 141 -9.71 -25.05 9.87
CA LEU A 141 -9.46 -24.95 8.44
C LEU A 141 -10.24 -26.02 7.69
N VAL A 142 -10.86 -25.67 6.56
CA VAL A 142 -11.55 -26.60 5.67
C VAL A 142 -10.87 -26.60 4.32
N ASP A 143 -10.44 -27.79 3.90
CA ASP A 143 -9.92 -28.01 2.55
C ASP A 143 -11.08 -28.04 1.55
N ARG A 144 -11.03 -27.21 0.50
CA ARG A 144 -12.15 -27.00 -0.43
C ARG A 144 -12.34 -28.14 -1.43
N ASP A 145 -11.34 -28.99 -1.60
CA ASP A 145 -11.41 -30.12 -2.54
C ASP A 145 -11.91 -31.38 -1.84
N THR A 146 -11.42 -31.62 -0.63
CA THR A 146 -11.74 -32.81 0.15
C THR A 146 -12.86 -32.60 1.16
N THR A 147 -13.22 -31.34 1.43
CA THR A 147 -14.11 -30.93 2.54
C THR A 147 -13.61 -31.32 3.94
N ALA A 148 -12.36 -31.79 4.03
CA ALA A 148 -11.78 -32.24 5.28
C ALA A 148 -11.51 -31.06 6.21
N GLU A 149 -11.93 -31.18 7.47
CA GLU A 149 -11.59 -30.24 8.53
C GLU A 149 -10.22 -30.58 9.12
N SER A 150 -9.42 -29.55 9.39
CA SER A 150 -8.17 -29.66 10.14
C SER A 150 -8.02 -28.48 11.09
N ARG A 151 -7.20 -28.62 12.13
CA ARG A 151 -6.92 -27.55 13.09
C ARG A 151 -5.45 -27.17 13.08
N VAL A 152 -5.19 -25.87 13.15
CA VAL A 152 -3.84 -25.31 13.28
C VAL A 152 -3.76 -24.48 14.56
N ARG A 153 -2.75 -24.77 15.38
CA ARG A 153 -2.43 -23.99 16.57
C ARG A 153 -1.32 -22.99 16.24
N ALA A 154 -1.55 -21.72 16.52
CA ALA A 154 -0.58 -20.65 16.33
C ALA A 154 -0.54 -19.71 17.55
N ARG A 155 0.62 -19.11 17.83
CA ARG A 155 0.74 -18.09 18.88
C ARG A 155 0.03 -16.78 18.52
N TYR A 156 -0.02 -16.44 17.25
CA TYR A 156 -0.66 -15.25 16.70
C TYR A 156 -1.25 -15.56 15.32
N VAL A 157 -2.28 -14.80 14.94
CA VAL A 157 -2.95 -14.87 13.63
C VAL A 157 -2.94 -13.48 12.99
N LEU A 158 -2.56 -13.40 11.72
CA LEU A 158 -2.69 -12.21 10.88
C LEU A 158 -3.76 -12.47 9.81
N ALA A 159 -4.86 -11.74 9.90
CA ALA A 159 -5.92 -11.74 8.91
C ALA A 159 -5.63 -10.70 7.83
N ALA A 160 -5.31 -11.19 6.64
CA ALA A 160 -5.21 -10.45 5.38
C ALA A 160 -6.21 -11.02 4.36
N ASP A 161 -7.37 -11.47 4.83
CA ASP A 161 -8.39 -12.25 4.10
C ASP A 161 -9.41 -11.39 3.32
N GLY A 162 -9.15 -10.09 3.23
CA GLY A 162 -9.82 -9.16 2.33
C GLY A 162 -11.07 -8.48 2.89
N ALA A 163 -11.76 -7.72 2.02
CA ALA A 163 -12.88 -6.85 2.41
C ALA A 163 -14.00 -7.58 3.16
N ASN A 164 -14.27 -8.84 2.80
CA ASN A 164 -15.25 -9.71 3.43
C ASN A 164 -14.60 -10.65 4.45
N SER A 165 -13.67 -10.12 5.25
CA SER A 165 -12.86 -10.88 6.23
C SER A 165 -13.74 -11.75 7.12
N THR A 166 -13.50 -13.05 7.04
CA THR A 166 -14.16 -14.04 7.92
C THR A 166 -13.66 -13.85 9.34
N VAL A 167 -12.37 -13.55 9.50
CA VAL A 167 -11.77 -13.31 10.82
C VAL A 167 -12.42 -12.09 11.51
N ARG A 168 -12.53 -10.95 10.82
CA ARG A 168 -13.18 -9.75 11.36
C ARG A 168 -14.62 -10.02 11.81
N GLN A 169 -15.38 -10.74 10.98
CA GLN A 169 -16.78 -11.11 11.29
C GLN A 169 -16.88 -12.04 12.49
N ARG A 170 -16.02 -13.07 12.59
CA ARG A 170 -15.99 -14.00 13.72
C ARG A 170 -15.66 -13.32 15.05
N LEU A 171 -14.81 -12.29 15.01
CA LEU A 171 -14.45 -11.49 16.18
C LEU A 171 -15.51 -10.43 16.54
N GLY A 172 -16.56 -10.27 15.74
CA GLY A 172 -17.57 -9.23 15.95
C GLY A 172 -17.00 -7.81 15.89
N ILE A 173 -15.92 -7.60 15.13
CA ILE A 173 -15.30 -6.27 14.98
C ILE A 173 -16.10 -5.49 13.94
N ALA A 174 -16.76 -4.42 14.39
CA ALA A 174 -17.50 -3.52 13.53
C ALA A 174 -16.57 -2.63 12.69
N THR A 175 -17.17 -1.93 11.73
CA THR A 175 -16.47 -1.05 10.80
C THR A 175 -17.14 0.32 10.77
N THR A 176 -16.34 1.37 10.66
CA THR A 176 -16.78 2.77 10.50
C THR A 176 -16.47 3.26 9.09
N GLY A 177 -17.14 4.34 8.67
CA GLY A 177 -16.98 4.94 7.35
C GLY A 177 -18.24 4.82 6.48
N PRO A 178 -18.19 5.30 5.22
CA PRO A 178 -19.37 5.37 4.35
C PRO A 178 -19.99 4.01 3.96
N GLY A 179 -19.25 2.90 4.09
CA GLY A 179 -19.70 1.58 3.67
C GLY A 179 -19.72 1.46 2.14
N ALA A 180 -20.80 0.91 1.58
CA ALA A 180 -20.93 0.71 0.15
C ALA A 180 -21.21 2.05 -0.58
N LEU A 181 -20.26 2.49 -1.42
CA LEU A 181 -20.38 3.72 -2.21
C LEU A 181 -21.08 3.51 -3.56
N GLY A 182 -21.11 2.28 -4.05
CA GLY A 182 -21.76 1.92 -5.30
C GLY A 182 -21.26 0.61 -5.89
N GLU A 183 -22.04 0.06 -6.81
CA GLU A 183 -21.66 -1.11 -7.60
C GLU A 183 -20.93 -0.68 -8.86
N SER A 184 -19.95 -1.48 -9.26
CA SER A 184 -19.16 -1.24 -10.45
C SER A 184 -18.86 -2.54 -11.18
N THR A 185 -18.57 -2.40 -12.47
CA THR A 185 -18.09 -3.50 -13.31
C THR A 185 -16.70 -3.16 -13.81
N THR A 186 -15.82 -4.14 -13.76
CA THR A 186 -14.54 -4.15 -14.48
C THR A 186 -14.65 -5.16 -15.62
N VAL A 187 -14.40 -4.70 -16.84
CA VAL A 187 -14.27 -5.52 -18.05
C VAL A 187 -12.81 -5.52 -18.45
N VAL A 188 -12.18 -6.69 -18.46
CA VAL A 188 -10.83 -6.89 -19.01
C VAL A 188 -11.00 -7.30 -20.46
N PHE A 189 -10.31 -6.63 -21.38
CA PHE A 189 -10.46 -6.83 -22.81
C PHE A 189 -9.16 -6.54 -23.57
N ASP A 190 -9.07 -7.09 -24.77
CA ASP A 190 -8.06 -6.76 -25.76
C ASP A 190 -8.66 -5.93 -26.89
N ALA A 191 -7.95 -4.86 -27.28
CA ALA A 191 -8.28 -4.00 -28.41
C ALA A 191 -7.05 -3.17 -28.80
N ASP A 192 -6.92 -2.85 -30.09
CA ASP A 192 -5.93 -1.87 -30.56
C ASP A 192 -6.44 -0.45 -30.34
N LEU A 193 -5.99 0.16 -29.24
CA LEU A 193 -6.28 1.55 -28.91
C LEU A 193 -5.07 2.47 -29.16
N GLY A 194 -4.03 1.97 -29.85
CA GLY A 194 -2.75 2.66 -30.05
C GLY A 194 -2.92 4.04 -30.67
N ARG A 195 -3.82 4.17 -31.66
CA ARG A 195 -4.15 5.43 -32.35
C ARG A 195 -4.46 6.60 -31.39
N TRP A 196 -5.06 6.33 -30.24
CA TRP A 196 -5.50 7.38 -29.30
C TRP A 196 -4.63 7.49 -28.04
N CYS A 197 -3.77 6.50 -27.80
CA CYS A 197 -3.08 6.34 -26.53
C CYS A 197 -1.55 6.28 -26.65
N ALA A 198 -1.01 5.82 -27.78
CA ALA A 198 0.43 5.55 -27.93
C ALA A 198 1.29 6.82 -27.76
N ASP A 199 0.91 7.92 -28.42
CA ASP A 199 1.62 9.21 -28.31
C ASP A 199 1.28 9.97 -27.02
N GLN A 200 0.27 9.51 -26.28
CA GLN A 200 -0.25 10.15 -25.08
C GLN A 200 -0.48 9.12 -23.97
N PRO A 201 0.57 8.40 -23.52
CA PRO A 201 0.43 7.34 -22.52
C PRO A 201 -0.08 7.92 -21.20
N ALA A 202 -0.89 7.11 -20.51
CA ALA A 202 -1.44 7.39 -19.19
C ALA A 202 -1.81 6.09 -18.49
N GLY A 203 -1.68 6.08 -17.17
CA GLY A 203 -2.04 4.95 -16.34
C GLY A 203 -3.55 4.80 -16.17
N VAL A 204 -4.28 5.91 -16.36
CA VAL A 204 -5.74 5.98 -16.35
C VAL A 204 -6.22 7.08 -17.31
N TYR A 205 -7.21 6.73 -18.13
CA TYR A 205 -8.01 7.66 -18.93
C TYR A 205 -9.42 7.72 -18.34
N PHE A 206 -9.74 8.80 -17.63
CA PHE A 206 -11.10 9.07 -17.16
C PHE A 206 -11.93 9.65 -18.31
N THR A 207 -13.06 9.02 -18.63
CA THR A 207 -14.01 9.50 -19.62
C THR A 207 -15.38 9.76 -19.00
N THR A 208 -16.30 10.37 -19.75
CA THR A 208 -17.69 10.48 -19.29
C THR A 208 -18.42 9.14 -19.29
N ASN A 209 -17.86 8.09 -19.91
CA ASN A 209 -18.46 6.77 -20.08
C ASN A 209 -17.77 5.67 -19.24
N GLY A 210 -16.87 6.04 -18.35
CA GLY A 210 -16.10 5.12 -17.50
C GLY A 210 -14.63 5.48 -17.50
N SER A 211 -13.78 4.57 -17.03
CA SER A 211 -12.34 4.73 -17.04
C SER A 211 -11.69 3.61 -17.82
N PHE A 212 -10.70 3.95 -18.65
CA PHE A 212 -9.88 2.98 -19.37
C PHE A 212 -8.48 2.94 -18.76
N LEU A 213 -7.95 1.73 -18.57
CA LEU A 213 -6.64 1.50 -17.96
C LEU A 213 -5.87 0.50 -18.82
N PRO A 214 -4.65 0.83 -19.32
CA PRO A 214 -3.79 -0.17 -19.93
C PRO A 214 -3.31 -1.14 -18.84
N LEU A 215 -3.34 -2.46 -19.06
CA LEU A 215 -3.06 -3.45 -18.01
C LEU A 215 -1.62 -3.93 -17.97
N TYR A 216 -1.04 -4.24 -19.13
CA TYR A 216 0.33 -4.71 -19.25
C TYR A 216 1.11 -3.91 -20.31
N PRO A 217 2.44 -3.78 -20.19
CA PRO A 217 3.27 -3.15 -21.22
C PRO A 217 3.12 -3.79 -22.60
N GLU A 218 2.89 -5.10 -22.64
CA GLU A 218 2.69 -5.88 -23.87
C GLU A 218 1.28 -5.77 -24.48
N GLY A 219 0.31 -5.19 -23.77
CA GLY A 219 -1.07 -5.04 -24.25
C GLY A 219 -2.14 -5.34 -23.20
N GLY A 220 -3.40 -5.23 -23.60
CA GLY A 220 -4.57 -5.47 -22.76
C GLY A 220 -5.05 -4.25 -21.99
N TRP A 221 -6.36 -4.20 -21.77
CA TRP A 221 -7.07 -3.06 -21.21
C TRP A 221 -8.09 -3.49 -20.15
N ALA A 222 -8.36 -2.60 -19.21
CA ALA A 222 -9.53 -2.68 -18.36
C ALA A 222 -10.42 -1.45 -18.57
N TRP A 223 -11.71 -1.69 -18.69
CA TRP A 223 -12.74 -0.67 -18.57
C TRP A 223 -13.44 -0.80 -17.22
N PHE A 224 -13.50 0.31 -16.50
CA PHE A 224 -14.22 0.45 -15.24
C PHE A 224 -15.44 1.34 -15.47
N GLY A 225 -16.63 0.85 -15.11
CA GLY A 225 -17.87 1.59 -15.30
C GLY A 225 -18.96 1.24 -14.29
N PRO A 226 -20.09 1.96 -14.31
CA PRO A 226 -21.22 1.66 -13.46
C PRO A 226 -21.72 0.22 -13.73
N ALA A 227 -22.15 -0.47 -12.68
CA ALA A 227 -22.72 -1.80 -12.82
C ALA A 227 -23.97 -1.79 -13.71
N SER A 228 -24.10 -2.81 -14.56
CA SER A 228 -25.31 -3.00 -15.38
C SER A 228 -26.43 -3.61 -14.54
N ARG A 229 -27.65 -3.06 -14.67
CA ARG A 229 -28.85 -3.58 -14.00
C ARG A 229 -29.62 -4.50 -14.95
N GLY A 230 -29.64 -5.80 -14.64
CA GLY A 230 -30.45 -6.81 -15.34
C GLY A 230 -29.98 -7.16 -16.77
N GLY A 231 -30.52 -8.27 -17.30
CA GLY A 231 -30.29 -8.73 -18.68
C GLY A 231 -28.93 -9.37 -18.96
N GLU A 232 -28.84 -10.08 -20.08
CA GLU A 232 -27.58 -10.46 -20.70
C GLU A 232 -26.98 -9.22 -21.36
N VAL A 233 -25.73 -8.88 -21.03
CA VAL A 233 -25.07 -7.67 -21.51
C VAL A 233 -23.99 -8.07 -22.51
N ASP A 234 -24.09 -7.54 -23.72
CA ASP A 234 -22.99 -7.58 -24.68
C ASP A 234 -21.90 -6.61 -24.21
N TRP A 235 -20.90 -7.16 -23.53
CA TRP A 235 -19.79 -6.39 -22.99
C TRP A 235 -18.86 -5.84 -24.06
N SER A 236 -18.76 -6.51 -25.21
CA SER A 236 -17.98 -6.01 -26.34
C SER A 236 -18.61 -4.73 -26.86
N ALA A 237 -19.91 -4.78 -27.21
CA ALA A 237 -20.65 -3.60 -27.65
C ALA A 237 -20.63 -2.49 -26.59
N ARG A 238 -20.82 -2.84 -25.31
CA ARG A 238 -20.82 -1.87 -24.21
C ARG A 238 -19.50 -1.11 -24.09
N VAL A 239 -18.37 -1.81 -24.21
CA VAL A 239 -17.03 -1.20 -24.15
C VAL A 239 -16.77 -0.39 -25.42
N THR A 240 -17.13 -0.90 -26.61
CA THR A 240 -17.05 -0.13 -27.87
C THR A 240 -17.82 1.19 -27.80
N ASP A 241 -19.05 1.17 -27.29
CA ASP A 241 -19.85 2.38 -27.08
C ASP A 241 -19.20 3.34 -26.08
N ALA A 242 -18.55 2.80 -25.04
CA ALA A 242 -17.87 3.61 -24.03
C ALA A 242 -16.60 4.29 -24.57
N LEU A 243 -15.93 3.70 -25.57
CA LEU A 243 -14.74 4.26 -26.21
C LEU A 243 -15.08 5.57 -26.93
N GLY A 244 -16.23 5.64 -27.60
CA GLY A 244 -16.73 6.84 -28.26
C GLY A 244 -17.43 6.54 -29.60
N PRO A 245 -18.30 7.43 -30.09
CA PRO A 245 -19.11 7.21 -31.29
C PRO A 245 -18.29 7.08 -32.57
N ASP A 246 -17.06 7.61 -32.61
CA ASP A 246 -16.17 7.59 -33.78
C ASP A 246 -15.15 6.43 -33.73
N ILE A 247 -15.13 5.66 -32.64
CA ILE A 247 -14.20 4.55 -32.47
C ILE A 247 -14.85 3.26 -32.95
N ARG A 248 -14.23 2.63 -33.96
CA ARG A 248 -14.60 1.31 -34.48
C ARG A 248 -13.40 0.40 -34.36
N VAL A 249 -13.37 -0.37 -33.28
CA VAL A 249 -12.34 -1.37 -33.00
C VAL A 249 -13.01 -2.67 -32.55
N ALA A 250 -12.39 -3.80 -32.89
CA ALA A 250 -12.79 -5.08 -32.31
C ALA A 250 -12.39 -5.09 -30.83
N VAL A 251 -13.35 -5.40 -29.96
CA VAL A 251 -13.14 -5.58 -28.53
C VAL A 251 -13.30 -7.05 -28.21
N GLU A 252 -12.22 -7.69 -27.77
CA GLU A 252 -12.26 -9.07 -27.30
C GLU A 252 -12.36 -9.08 -25.78
N VAL A 253 -13.52 -9.44 -25.24
CA VAL A 253 -13.74 -9.48 -23.79
C VAL A 253 -13.09 -10.74 -23.22
N VAL A 254 -12.13 -10.53 -22.33
CA VAL A 254 -11.37 -11.62 -21.67
C VAL A 254 -12.06 -12.01 -20.37
N ARG A 255 -12.42 -11.03 -19.52
CA ARG A 255 -13.06 -11.28 -18.20
C ARG A 255 -13.98 -10.14 -17.80
N VAL A 256 -15.00 -10.46 -17.01
CA VAL A 256 -15.90 -9.47 -16.40
C VAL A 256 -16.04 -9.74 -14.92
N GLN A 257 -15.91 -8.70 -14.10
CA GLN A 257 -16.12 -8.78 -12.65
C GLN A 257 -17.00 -7.64 -12.18
N ARG A 258 -18.09 -7.99 -11.49
CA ARG A 258 -18.89 -7.06 -10.70
C ARG A 258 -18.37 -6.99 -9.28
N TRP A 259 -18.37 -5.80 -8.71
CA TRP A 259 -17.89 -5.59 -7.35
C TRP A 259 -18.56 -4.36 -6.72
N VAL A 260 -18.56 -4.34 -5.39
CA VAL A 260 -19.05 -3.20 -4.60
C VAL A 260 -17.85 -2.40 -4.14
N MET A 261 -17.86 -1.10 -4.41
CA MET A 261 -16.85 -0.18 -3.90
C MET A 261 -17.15 0.12 -2.43
N ASN A 262 -16.41 -0.54 -1.55
CA ASN A 262 -16.54 -0.36 -0.10
C ASN A 262 -15.51 0.65 0.43
N ALA A 263 -15.95 1.44 1.39
CA ALA A 263 -15.16 2.46 2.05
C ALA A 263 -15.37 2.33 3.57
N PHE A 264 -14.44 1.68 4.28
CA PHE A 264 -14.53 1.49 5.72
C PHE A 264 -13.17 1.33 6.40
N VAL A 265 -13.15 1.50 7.71
CA VAL A 265 -12.05 1.14 8.62
C VAL A 265 -12.64 0.34 9.78
N ALA A 266 -12.03 -0.80 10.13
CA ALA A 266 -12.39 -1.60 11.28
C ALA A 266 -12.17 -0.80 12.57
N GLU A 267 -13.08 -0.90 13.53
CA GLU A 267 -12.97 -0.18 14.81
C GLU A 267 -11.77 -0.60 15.65
N ARG A 268 -11.29 -1.83 15.41
CA ARG A 268 -10.09 -2.39 16.02
C ARG A 268 -9.28 -3.12 14.96
N LEU A 269 -7.96 -2.96 15.00
CA LEU A 269 -7.00 -3.70 14.18
C LEU A 269 -6.46 -4.92 14.92
N ARG A 270 -6.71 -5.02 16.23
CA ARG A 270 -6.26 -6.14 17.07
C ARG A 270 -7.38 -6.64 17.98
N HIS A 271 -7.41 -7.96 18.18
CA HIS A 271 -8.14 -8.64 19.24
C HIS A 271 -7.21 -9.69 19.84
N GLY A 272 -6.70 -9.46 21.05
CA GLY A 272 -5.77 -10.38 21.72
C GLY A 272 -4.57 -10.73 20.83
N ARG A 273 -4.51 -11.97 20.37
CA ARG A 273 -3.44 -12.54 19.54
C ARG A 273 -3.76 -12.52 18.04
N ILE A 274 -4.86 -11.88 17.63
CA ILE A 274 -5.36 -11.81 16.25
C ILE A 274 -5.29 -10.37 15.75
N PHE A 275 -4.73 -10.19 14.55
CA PHE A 275 -4.49 -8.89 13.92
C PHE A 275 -5.18 -8.81 12.55
N LEU A 276 -5.75 -7.66 12.19
CA LEU A 276 -6.35 -7.40 10.88
C LEU A 276 -5.45 -6.46 10.09
N ALA A 277 -5.15 -6.75 8.82
CA ALA A 277 -4.35 -5.89 7.94
C ALA A 277 -4.91 -5.81 6.51
N GLY A 278 -4.61 -4.71 5.81
CA GLY A 278 -5.12 -4.47 4.46
C GLY A 278 -6.65 -4.44 4.42
N ASP A 279 -7.26 -4.94 3.34
CA ASP A 279 -8.73 -4.94 3.16
C ASP A 279 -9.52 -5.63 4.28
N ALA A 280 -8.89 -6.50 5.09
CA ALA A 280 -9.53 -7.06 6.28
C ALA A 280 -9.75 -6.00 7.37
N ALA A 281 -8.86 -5.01 7.44
CA ALA A 281 -8.91 -3.87 8.35
C ALA A 281 -9.57 -2.64 7.72
N HIS A 282 -9.21 -2.27 6.50
CA HIS A 282 -9.70 -1.04 5.87
C HIS A 282 -9.80 -1.21 4.37
N THR A 283 -10.88 -0.69 3.80
CA THR A 283 -11.06 -0.60 2.34
C THR A 283 -11.28 0.83 1.96
N VAL A 284 -10.64 1.28 0.89
CA VAL A 284 -10.75 2.65 0.40
C VAL A 284 -11.19 2.67 -1.06
N PRO A 285 -11.85 3.75 -1.52
CA PRO A 285 -12.14 3.94 -2.95
C PRO A 285 -10.89 3.79 -3.82
N ILE A 286 -11.05 3.28 -5.04
CA ILE A 286 -9.94 2.97 -5.96
C ILE A 286 -9.17 4.22 -6.42
N LEU A 287 -9.76 5.41 -6.28
CA LEU A 287 -9.22 6.67 -6.77
C LEU A 287 -8.05 7.13 -5.89
N GLY A 288 -6.84 7.04 -6.45
CA GLY A 288 -5.57 7.31 -5.76
C GLY A 288 -4.72 6.05 -5.50
N GLY A 289 -5.24 4.85 -5.75
CA GLY A 289 -4.46 3.61 -5.63
C GLY A 289 -3.93 3.33 -4.23
N LEU A 290 -4.63 3.78 -3.18
CA LEU A 290 -4.09 3.80 -1.81
C LEU A 290 -4.24 2.47 -1.05
N GLY A 291 -5.27 1.67 -1.33
CA GLY A 291 -5.66 0.51 -0.50
C GLY A 291 -4.56 -0.54 -0.34
N MET A 292 -4.04 -1.06 -1.46
CA MET A 292 -2.97 -2.07 -1.43
C MET A 292 -1.73 -1.53 -0.71
N ASN A 293 -1.33 -0.29 -1.00
CA ASN A 293 -0.14 0.32 -0.40
C ASN A 293 -0.29 0.52 1.12
N ALA A 294 -1.48 0.93 1.58
CA ALA A 294 -1.78 1.02 3.00
C ALA A 294 -1.68 -0.36 3.69
N GLY A 295 -2.19 -1.41 3.05
CA GLY A 295 -2.05 -2.78 3.55
C GLY A 295 -0.61 -3.29 3.61
N LEU A 296 0.22 -2.97 2.61
CA LEU A 296 1.65 -3.28 2.62
C LEU A 296 2.37 -2.56 3.77
N ALA A 297 2.04 -1.29 4.01
CA ALA A 297 2.56 -0.53 5.14
C ALA A 297 2.10 -1.08 6.50
N ASP A 298 0.89 -1.62 6.61
CA ASP A 298 0.42 -2.28 7.84
C ASP A 298 1.31 -3.46 8.23
N VAL A 299 1.60 -4.34 7.27
CA VAL A 299 2.40 -5.53 7.56
C VAL A 299 3.88 -5.21 7.70
N HIS A 300 4.38 -4.14 7.06
CA HIS A 300 5.72 -3.62 7.33
C HIS A 300 5.85 -3.13 8.78
N ASN A 301 4.83 -2.45 9.31
CA ASN A 301 4.77 -2.02 10.71
C ASN A 301 4.62 -3.19 11.69
N LEU A 302 3.78 -4.19 11.36
CA LEU A 302 3.41 -5.26 12.28
C LEU A 302 4.43 -6.41 12.34
N CYS A 303 5.03 -6.80 11.22
CA CYS A 303 5.78 -8.06 11.15
C CYS A 303 7.04 -8.07 12.03
N TRP A 304 7.77 -6.95 12.13
CA TRP A 304 8.94 -6.88 13.00
C TRP A 304 8.55 -6.98 14.47
N LYS A 305 7.42 -6.38 14.87
CA LYS A 305 6.87 -6.48 16.24
C LYS A 305 6.46 -7.92 16.58
N LEU A 306 5.77 -8.58 15.65
CA LEU A 306 5.41 -10.00 15.78
C LEU A 306 6.64 -10.89 15.88
N ALA A 307 7.66 -10.64 15.06
CA ALA A 307 8.93 -11.34 15.15
C ALA A 307 9.56 -11.16 16.53
N GLY A 308 9.50 -9.96 17.11
CA GLY A 308 10.02 -9.69 18.45
C GLY A 308 9.31 -10.42 19.57
N ALA A 309 7.99 -10.39 19.57
CA ALA A 309 7.21 -11.15 20.53
C ALA A 309 7.44 -12.67 20.39
N LEU A 310 7.59 -13.18 19.16
CA LEU A 310 7.78 -14.61 18.89
C LEU A 310 9.20 -15.11 19.15
N ARG A 311 10.21 -14.25 18.98
CA ARG A 311 11.63 -14.56 19.22
C ARG A 311 12.09 -14.18 20.62
N GLY A 312 11.26 -13.49 21.40
CA GLY A 312 11.50 -13.14 22.80
C GLY A 312 12.39 -11.90 23.02
N TRP A 313 12.63 -11.10 21.97
CA TRP A 313 13.40 -9.85 22.11
C TRP A 313 12.52 -8.61 22.34
N ALA A 314 11.20 -8.72 22.17
CA ALA A 314 10.26 -7.68 22.53
C ALA A 314 9.16 -8.22 23.46
N ALA A 315 8.74 -7.38 24.39
CA ALA A 315 7.61 -7.66 25.26
C ALA A 315 6.28 -7.63 24.44
N PRO A 316 5.26 -8.44 24.80
CA PRO A 316 4.00 -8.50 24.07
C PRO A 316 3.27 -7.16 23.92
N GLU A 317 3.47 -6.23 24.85
CA GLU A 317 2.91 -4.88 24.86
C GLU A 317 3.33 -4.08 23.63
N LEU A 318 4.49 -4.39 23.02
CA LEU A 318 4.90 -3.77 21.76
C LEU A 318 3.84 -3.99 20.66
N LEU A 319 3.11 -5.11 20.67
CA LEU A 319 2.08 -5.43 19.68
C LEU A 319 0.87 -4.50 19.77
N GLU A 320 0.63 -3.86 20.92
CA GLU A 320 -0.46 -2.89 21.09
C GLU A 320 -0.24 -1.66 20.21
N THR A 321 1.03 -1.29 20.00
CA THR A 321 1.40 -0.14 19.16
C THR A 321 1.02 -0.32 17.70
N TYR A 322 0.72 -1.54 17.23
CA TYR A 322 0.23 -1.72 15.86
C TYR A 322 -1.09 -0.96 15.63
N GLU A 323 -2.05 -1.11 16.52
CA GLU A 323 -3.34 -0.44 16.40
C GLU A 323 -3.17 1.07 16.61
N THR A 324 -2.45 1.48 17.65
CA THR A 324 -2.16 2.89 17.96
C THR A 324 -1.51 3.61 16.78
N GLU A 325 -0.61 2.95 16.04
CA GLU A 325 0.11 3.55 14.92
C GLU A 325 -0.66 3.50 13.60
N ARG A 326 -1.36 2.39 13.31
CA ARG A 326 -1.94 2.15 11.98
C ARG A 326 -3.40 2.56 11.86
N LEU A 327 -4.18 2.54 12.94
CA LEU A 327 -5.59 2.93 12.90
C LEU A 327 -5.78 4.41 12.50
N PRO A 328 -5.03 5.39 13.07
CA PRO A 328 -5.14 6.79 12.64
C PRO A 328 -4.76 6.98 11.17
N VAL A 329 -3.74 6.25 10.69
CA VAL A 329 -3.32 6.29 9.29
C VAL A 329 -4.44 5.75 8.39
N ALA A 330 -5.06 4.62 8.74
CA ALA A 330 -6.17 4.05 7.97
C ALA A 330 -7.34 5.05 7.84
N HIS A 331 -7.71 5.73 8.93
CA HIS A 331 -8.73 6.78 8.89
C HIS A 331 -8.34 7.99 8.03
N ARG A 332 -7.09 8.43 8.12
CA ARG A 332 -6.57 9.52 7.27
C ARG A 332 -6.61 9.15 5.79
N THR A 333 -6.14 7.95 5.43
CA THR A 333 -6.17 7.42 4.07
C THR A 333 -7.60 7.28 3.55
N LEU A 334 -8.54 6.76 4.36
CA LEU A 334 -9.95 6.66 3.98
C LEU A 334 -10.56 8.03 3.67
N ARG A 335 -10.38 9.01 4.56
CA ARG A 335 -10.91 10.37 4.36
C ARG A 335 -10.40 11.00 3.07
N GLN A 336 -9.10 10.88 2.81
CA GLN A 336 -8.51 11.40 1.57
C GLN A 336 -9.05 10.67 0.33
N ALA A 337 -9.13 9.33 0.36
CA ALA A 337 -9.61 8.55 -0.76
C ALA A 337 -11.09 8.81 -1.10
N VAL A 338 -11.95 9.01 -0.08
CA VAL A 338 -13.35 9.43 -0.26
C VAL A 338 -13.43 10.83 -0.85
N THR A 339 -12.66 11.77 -0.31
CA THR A 339 -12.60 13.16 -0.83
C THR A 339 -12.16 13.20 -2.29
N ASN A 340 -11.17 12.38 -2.64
CA ASN A 340 -10.75 12.21 -4.02
C ASN A 340 -11.91 11.70 -4.88
N ALA A 341 -12.58 10.62 -4.45
CA ALA A 341 -13.68 10.03 -5.20
C ALA A 341 -14.82 11.00 -5.48
N GLU A 342 -15.19 11.81 -4.49
CA GLU A 342 -16.21 12.85 -4.64
C GLU A 342 -15.81 13.93 -5.65
N ARG A 343 -14.55 14.38 -5.63
CA ARG A 343 -14.02 15.39 -6.56
C ARG A 343 -14.02 14.91 -8.02
N VAL A 344 -13.52 13.69 -8.29
CA VAL A 344 -13.54 13.13 -9.66
C VAL A 344 -14.97 12.98 -10.16
N ARG A 345 -15.88 12.51 -9.30
CA ARG A 345 -17.30 12.41 -9.64
C ARG A 345 -17.91 13.77 -9.95
N ALA A 346 -17.61 14.80 -9.14
CA ALA A 346 -18.08 16.16 -9.37
C ALA A 346 -17.61 16.73 -10.72
N ALA A 347 -16.33 16.54 -11.06
CA ALA A 347 -15.78 16.97 -12.36
C ALA A 347 -16.47 16.28 -13.54
N GLN A 348 -16.68 14.96 -13.46
CA GLN A 348 -17.39 14.22 -14.51
C GLN A 348 -18.85 14.67 -14.65
N LEU A 349 -19.54 14.96 -13.55
CA LEU A 349 -20.91 15.48 -13.58
C LEU A 349 -20.97 16.90 -14.16
N ALA A 350 -20.06 17.79 -13.76
CA ALA A 350 -19.96 19.13 -14.33
C ALA A 350 -19.74 19.09 -15.85
N ARG A 351 -18.84 18.24 -16.33
CA ARG A 351 -18.62 18.05 -17.79
C ARG A 351 -19.88 17.55 -18.49
N ARG A 352 -20.58 16.57 -17.91
CA ARG A 352 -21.85 16.06 -18.48
C ARG A 352 -22.91 17.16 -18.57
N ALA A 353 -23.00 18.04 -17.57
CA ALA A 353 -23.94 19.15 -17.56
C ALA A 353 -23.60 20.23 -18.61
N GLN A 354 -22.32 20.61 -18.75
CA GLN A 354 -21.86 21.52 -19.81
C GLN A 354 -22.23 21.00 -21.21
N ARG A 355 -22.02 19.70 -21.44
CA ARG A 355 -22.42 19.04 -22.69
C ARG A 355 -23.92 19.09 -22.95
N ALA A 356 -24.73 18.83 -21.92
CA ALA A 356 -26.18 18.92 -22.05
C ALA A 356 -26.65 20.35 -22.40
N ALA A 357 -25.86 21.37 -22.05
CA ALA A 357 -26.10 22.77 -22.40
C ALA A 357 -25.53 23.17 -23.79
N GLY A 358 -24.92 22.25 -24.54
CA GLY A 358 -24.37 22.50 -25.87
C GLY A 358 -22.95 23.07 -25.90
N ASP A 359 -22.27 23.17 -24.75
CA ASP A 359 -20.87 23.58 -24.68
C ASP A 359 -19.96 22.34 -24.79
N THR A 360 -19.37 22.16 -25.98
CA THR A 360 -18.39 21.10 -26.26
C THR A 360 -16.94 21.60 -26.21
N GLY A 361 -16.72 22.92 -26.14
CA GLY A 361 -15.40 23.54 -26.31
C GLY A 361 -14.83 24.20 -25.05
N GLY A 362 -15.64 24.45 -24.02
CA GLY A 362 -15.20 25.03 -22.76
C GLY A 362 -14.29 24.09 -21.96
N ALA A 363 -13.18 24.62 -21.43
CA ALA A 363 -12.39 23.90 -20.44
C ALA A 363 -13.24 23.68 -19.19
N VAL A 364 -13.24 22.46 -18.64
CA VAL A 364 -13.78 22.24 -17.29
C VAL A 364 -12.70 22.71 -16.34
N GLU A 365 -13.01 23.74 -15.55
CA GLU A 365 -12.21 24.02 -14.36
C GLU A 365 -12.30 22.78 -13.47
N LEU A 366 -11.19 22.02 -13.42
CA LEU A 366 -11.13 20.86 -12.56
C LEU A 366 -11.25 21.37 -11.12
N PRO A 367 -12.09 20.76 -10.27
CA PRO A 367 -12.30 21.20 -8.89
C PRO A 367 -11.07 20.96 -8.00
N TRP A 368 -9.92 20.72 -8.61
CA TRP A 368 -8.66 20.43 -7.99
C TRP A 368 -7.55 21.22 -8.68
N SER A 369 -6.64 21.78 -7.89
CA SER A 369 -5.40 22.37 -8.39
C SER A 369 -4.46 21.29 -8.93
N GLU A 370 -3.27 21.67 -9.41
CA GLU A 370 -2.16 20.76 -9.78
C GLU A 370 -1.84 19.68 -8.71
N ARG A 371 -2.38 19.80 -7.49
CA ARG A 371 -2.08 18.94 -6.33
C ARG A 371 -3.04 17.77 -6.10
N TYR A 372 -3.95 17.45 -7.02
CA TYR A 372 -4.97 16.41 -6.79
C TYR A 372 -4.39 14.99 -6.62
N PHE A 373 -3.44 14.64 -7.48
CA PHE A 373 -2.66 13.41 -7.38
C PHE A 373 -1.34 13.62 -6.64
N ASP A 374 -1.09 14.84 -6.15
CA ASP A 374 -0.02 15.09 -5.20
C ASP A 374 -0.49 14.58 -3.84
N GLN A 375 -0.05 13.37 -3.52
CA GLN A 375 -0.39 12.68 -2.28
C GLN A 375 0.89 12.28 -1.55
N ILE A 376 2.02 12.94 -1.85
CA ILE A 376 3.32 12.49 -1.34
C ILE A 376 3.39 12.67 0.18
N GLY A 377 2.74 13.70 0.73
CA GLY A 377 2.55 13.88 2.17
C GLY A 377 1.76 12.74 2.82
N LEU A 378 0.73 12.20 2.16
CA LEU A 378 0.00 11.02 2.63
C LEU A 378 0.84 9.73 2.55
N ILE A 379 1.71 9.63 1.53
CA ILE A 379 2.50 8.42 1.24
C ILE A 379 3.75 8.32 2.12
N LEU A 380 4.50 9.42 2.27
CA LEU A 380 5.78 9.46 2.98
C LEU A 380 5.71 10.17 4.34
N GLY A 381 4.72 11.04 4.55
CA GLY A 381 4.57 11.87 5.76
C GLY A 381 3.91 11.17 6.95
N VAL A 382 3.87 9.83 6.97
CA VAL A 382 3.36 9.09 8.12
C VAL A 382 4.34 9.26 9.29
N SER A 383 3.81 9.72 10.42
CA SER A 383 4.52 9.83 11.68
C SER A 383 3.72 9.16 12.79
N TYR A 384 4.41 8.39 13.63
CA TYR A 384 3.82 7.60 14.69
C TYR A 384 3.96 8.26 16.06
N ASP A 385 2.92 8.11 16.87
CA ASP A 385 2.92 8.49 18.28
C ASP A 385 2.42 7.28 19.09
N SER A 386 3.33 6.61 19.77
CA SER A 386 3.07 5.35 20.48
C SER A 386 4.17 5.07 21.50
N THR A 387 3.97 4.07 22.35
CA THR A 387 5.00 3.59 23.28
C THR A 387 6.21 2.92 22.60
N ALA A 388 6.15 2.67 21.28
CA ALA A 388 7.30 2.23 20.47
C ALA A 388 8.12 3.40 19.91
N VAL A 389 7.80 4.63 20.29
CA VAL A 389 8.50 5.85 19.89
C VAL A 389 8.82 6.64 21.16
N ARG A 390 10.10 6.99 21.35
CA ARG A 390 10.53 7.86 22.44
C ARG A 390 10.42 9.33 21.98
N PRO A 391 9.47 10.12 22.50
CA PRO A 391 9.33 11.51 22.12
C PRO A 391 10.51 12.33 22.62
N ASP A 392 10.87 13.36 21.85
CA ASP A 392 11.95 14.31 22.18
C ASP A 392 11.44 15.74 22.41
N GLY A 393 10.11 15.94 22.43
CA GLY A 393 9.46 17.23 22.63
C GLY A 393 9.39 18.13 21.39
N SER A 394 9.96 17.71 20.25
CA SER A 394 9.89 18.50 19.02
C SER A 394 8.49 18.47 18.38
N PRO A 395 8.03 19.58 17.76
CA PRO A 395 6.71 19.64 17.13
C PRO A 395 6.65 18.75 15.87
N PRO A 396 5.50 18.11 15.58
CA PRO A 396 5.34 17.38 14.33
C PRO A 396 5.37 18.35 13.12
N PRO A 397 5.82 17.89 11.93
CA PRO A 397 5.68 18.67 10.70
C PRO A 397 4.19 18.89 10.36
N PRO A 398 3.86 19.90 9.55
CA PRO A 398 2.49 20.13 9.11
C PRO A 398 1.85 18.88 8.48
N ASP A 399 0.61 18.59 8.86
CA ASP A 399 -0.18 17.55 8.21
C ASP A 399 -0.76 18.09 6.89
N ASP A 400 -0.03 17.86 5.80
CA ASP A 400 -0.49 18.08 4.43
C ASP A 400 -0.51 16.74 3.68
N ALA A 401 -1.59 16.45 2.97
CA ALA A 401 -1.67 15.25 2.13
C ALA A 401 -0.83 15.38 0.86
N ALA A 402 -0.69 16.60 0.34
CA ALA A 402 0.08 16.90 -0.86
C ALA A 402 1.55 17.07 -0.56
N ALA A 403 1.94 17.97 0.35
CA ALA A 403 3.34 18.21 0.65
C ALA A 403 3.92 17.23 1.68
N TYR A 404 5.09 16.66 1.39
CA TYR A 404 5.91 15.93 2.37
C TYR A 404 7.08 16.82 2.82
N LEU A 405 7.21 17.01 4.14
CA LEU A 405 8.37 17.66 4.74
C LEU A 405 9.21 16.60 5.47
N PRO A 406 10.43 16.28 4.98
CA PRO A 406 11.34 15.37 5.68
C PRO A 406 11.63 15.86 7.11
N SER A 407 11.63 14.93 8.07
CA SER A 407 11.85 15.25 9.47
C SER A 407 12.62 14.14 10.19
N GLY A 408 13.63 14.51 10.97
CA GLY A 408 14.32 13.62 11.91
C GLY A 408 13.56 13.35 13.22
N ARG A 409 12.33 13.85 13.35
CA ARG A 409 11.53 13.71 14.58
C ARG A 409 11.22 12.22 14.87
N PRO A 410 11.28 11.77 16.14
CA PRO A 410 10.77 10.45 16.53
C PRO A 410 9.32 10.22 16.04
N GLY A 411 9.10 9.03 15.48
CA GLY A 411 7.86 8.61 14.85
C GLY A 411 7.83 8.79 13.34
N ALA A 412 8.58 9.76 12.79
CA ALA A 412 8.61 10.01 11.35
C ALA A 412 9.30 8.87 10.59
N ARG A 413 8.92 8.67 9.32
CA ARG A 413 9.72 7.88 8.37
C ARG A 413 11.11 8.51 8.25
N LEU A 414 12.17 7.69 8.29
CA LEU A 414 13.54 8.14 8.08
C LEU A 414 13.66 8.92 6.74
N PRO A 415 14.09 10.19 6.75
CA PRO A 415 14.38 10.92 5.53
C PRO A 415 15.35 10.20 4.60
N HIS A 416 15.07 10.25 3.29
CA HIS A 416 16.03 9.79 2.29
C HIS A 416 17.15 10.82 2.15
N CYS A 417 18.39 10.34 2.13
CA CYS A 417 19.52 11.03 1.53
C CYS A 417 20.47 10.00 0.87
N TRP A 418 21.38 10.47 0.02
CA TRP A 418 22.41 9.62 -0.58
C TRP A 418 23.66 9.62 0.32
N LEU A 419 23.94 8.49 0.97
CA LEU A 419 25.14 8.32 1.80
C LEU A 419 26.40 8.12 0.96
N ALA A 420 26.24 7.55 -0.23
CA ALA A 420 27.25 7.38 -1.27
C ALA A 420 26.53 7.24 -2.63
N PRO A 421 27.23 7.31 -3.78
CA PRO A 421 26.62 7.06 -5.08
C PRO A 421 25.87 5.73 -5.11
N GLY A 422 24.55 5.77 -5.31
CA GLY A 422 23.67 4.60 -5.36
C GLY A 422 23.32 3.96 -4.01
N ARG A 423 23.77 4.52 -2.88
CA ARG A 423 23.45 4.05 -1.53
C ARG A 423 22.59 5.06 -0.78
N SER A 424 21.31 4.74 -0.59
CA SER A 424 20.40 5.54 0.21
C SER A 424 20.62 5.38 1.71
N SER A 425 20.22 6.36 2.51
CA SER A 425 20.00 6.20 3.96
C SER A 425 19.07 5.03 4.30
N LEU A 426 18.07 4.75 3.47
CA LEU A 426 17.18 3.60 3.64
C LEU A 426 17.89 2.25 3.41
N ASP A 427 18.98 2.22 2.64
CA ASP A 427 19.82 1.02 2.44
C ASP A 427 20.76 0.77 3.63
N ALA A 428 20.95 1.76 4.51
CA ALA A 428 21.67 1.57 5.77
C ALA A 428 20.84 0.79 6.80
N LEU A 429 19.53 0.63 6.57
CA LEU A 429 18.65 -0.10 7.46
C LEU A 429 18.86 -1.61 7.31
N GLY A 430 18.92 -2.30 8.44
CA GLY A 430 19.04 -3.75 8.49
C GLY A 430 17.68 -4.46 8.65
N GLU A 431 17.78 -5.73 9.04
CA GLU A 431 16.65 -6.50 9.59
C GLU A 431 16.31 -6.09 11.03
N TRP A 432 17.28 -5.49 11.71
CA TRP A 432 17.21 -5.07 13.10
C TRP A 432 17.18 -3.55 13.18
N PHE A 433 17.12 -3.03 14.41
CA PHE A 433 17.26 -1.61 14.65
C PHE A 433 18.63 -1.10 14.18
N THR A 434 18.63 0.10 13.61
CA THR A 434 19.86 0.77 13.15
C THR A 434 20.10 2.03 13.97
N VAL A 435 21.28 2.15 14.55
CA VAL A 435 21.81 3.40 15.10
C VAL A 435 22.52 4.14 13.98
N LEU A 436 21.95 5.26 13.54
CA LEU A 436 22.52 6.11 12.49
C LEU A 436 23.15 7.35 13.16
N THR A 437 24.46 7.50 13.01
CA THR A 437 25.25 8.52 13.73
C THR A 437 26.53 8.86 12.98
N PRO A 438 27.09 10.08 13.12
CA PRO A 438 28.43 10.37 12.61
C PRO A 438 29.55 9.60 13.33
N ASP A 439 29.34 9.13 14.58
CA ASP A 439 30.32 8.36 15.37
C ASP A 439 29.81 6.95 15.79
N PRO A 440 29.76 5.97 14.86
CA PRO A 440 29.30 4.62 15.16
C PRO A 440 30.07 3.94 16.29
N GLY A 441 31.41 4.06 16.28
CA GLY A 441 32.28 3.38 17.24
C GLY A 441 32.16 3.94 18.66
N GLY A 442 31.86 5.23 18.81
CA GLY A 442 31.54 5.82 20.10
C GLY A 442 30.17 5.38 20.62
N TRP A 443 29.15 5.31 19.77
CA TRP A 443 27.81 4.87 20.18
C TRP A 443 27.75 3.38 20.51
N GLU A 444 28.47 2.54 19.77
CA GLU A 444 28.59 1.10 20.06
C GLU A 444 29.12 0.85 21.49
N LYS A 445 30.09 1.64 21.95
CA LYS A 445 30.64 1.54 23.31
C LYS A 445 29.69 2.06 24.40
N ARG A 446 28.76 2.96 24.05
CA ARG A 446 27.82 3.60 24.99
C ARG A 446 26.56 2.77 25.21
N ILE A 447 26.17 1.96 24.23
CA ILE A 447 24.94 1.16 24.30
C ILE A 447 25.25 -0.24 24.81
N GLY A 448 24.81 -0.53 26.03
CA GLY A 448 24.90 -1.87 26.62
C GLY A 448 23.66 -2.69 26.35
N THR A 449 23.48 -3.22 25.12
CA THR A 449 22.36 -4.11 24.79
C THR A 449 22.82 -5.47 24.29
N THR A 450 22.02 -6.50 24.59
CA THR A 450 22.19 -7.86 24.04
C THR A 450 21.42 -8.05 22.73
N LEU A 451 20.60 -7.07 22.33
CA LEU A 451 19.89 -7.09 21.07
C LEU A 451 20.86 -6.81 19.90
N PRO A 452 20.72 -7.51 18.76
CA PRO A 452 21.47 -7.15 17.57
C PRO A 452 21.10 -5.71 17.15
N LEU A 453 22.07 -4.80 17.22
CA LEU A 453 21.97 -3.46 16.67
C LEU A 453 22.92 -3.32 15.49
N ARG A 454 22.46 -2.62 14.46
CA ARG A 454 23.32 -2.20 13.36
C ARG A 454 23.81 -0.78 13.63
N PHE A 455 25.11 -0.55 13.56
CA PHE A 455 25.69 0.78 13.67
C PHE A 455 26.10 1.28 12.30
N GLU A 456 25.60 2.45 11.90
CA GLU A 456 25.81 3.01 10.57
C GLU A 456 26.31 4.44 10.64
N SER A 457 27.35 4.70 9.85
CA SER A 457 27.94 6.04 9.74
C SER A 457 27.03 6.93 8.92
N LEU A 458 26.71 8.10 9.48
CA LEU A 458 26.11 9.21 8.77
C LEU A 458 27.22 10.16 8.29
N PRO A 459 27.44 10.30 6.96
CA PRO A 459 28.46 11.20 6.45
C PRO A 459 28.22 12.65 6.83
N GLU A 460 29.30 13.42 6.87
CA GLU A 460 29.28 14.86 7.14
C GLU A 460 28.27 15.59 6.24
N GLY A 461 27.63 16.63 6.78
CA GLY A 461 26.62 17.43 6.07
C GLY A 461 25.20 16.88 6.07
N HIS A 462 24.96 15.66 6.59
CA HIS A 462 23.61 15.09 6.66
C HIS A 462 22.96 15.18 8.04
N ALA A 463 23.74 15.44 9.10
CA ALA A 463 23.26 15.47 10.49
C ALA A 463 22.12 16.47 10.71
N GLU A 464 22.18 17.64 10.04
CA GLU A 464 21.16 18.70 10.11
C GLU A 464 19.78 18.23 9.63
N LEU A 465 19.71 17.42 8.56
CA LEU A 465 18.46 16.85 8.04
C LEU A 465 17.70 16.05 9.12
N TYR A 466 18.45 15.43 10.03
CA TYR A 466 17.92 14.62 11.12
C TYR A 466 17.81 15.39 12.44
N GLY A 467 18.35 16.61 12.51
CA GLY A 467 18.40 17.42 13.72
C GLY A 467 19.24 16.77 14.83
N ILE A 468 20.42 16.26 14.47
CA ILE A 468 21.43 15.76 15.41
C ILE A 468 22.75 16.50 15.22
N ASP A 469 23.54 16.60 16.29
CA ASP A 469 24.88 17.16 16.32
C ASP A 469 25.92 16.10 15.87
N PRO A 470 27.21 16.45 15.67
CA PRO A 470 28.24 15.51 15.25
C PRO A 470 28.44 14.29 16.16
N ASP A 471 28.01 14.36 17.42
CA ASP A 471 28.05 13.25 18.37
C ASP A 471 26.66 12.64 18.65
N GLY A 472 25.60 13.17 18.05
CA GLY A 472 24.24 12.68 18.21
C GLY A 472 23.95 11.37 17.47
N ALA A 473 22.75 10.83 17.65
CA ALA A 473 22.31 9.60 17.00
C ALA A 473 20.79 9.53 16.80
N LEU A 474 20.40 8.77 15.78
CA LEU A 474 19.04 8.25 15.62
C LEU A 474 19.02 6.75 15.91
N LEU A 475 17.99 6.29 16.62
CA LEU A 475 17.59 4.89 16.62
C LEU A 475 16.46 4.70 15.62
N VAL A 476 16.72 3.97 14.55
CA VAL A 476 15.74 3.68 13.49
C VAL A 476 15.22 2.25 13.63
N ARG A 477 13.90 2.10 13.60
CA ARG A 477 13.19 0.83 13.68
C ARG A 477 13.36 0.00 12.41
N PRO A 478 13.12 -1.33 12.46
CA PRO A 478 13.17 -2.20 11.27
C PRO A 478 12.19 -1.83 10.14
N ASP A 479 11.13 -1.07 10.46
CA ASP A 479 10.18 -0.53 9.48
C ASP A 479 10.61 0.84 8.91
N GLY A 480 11.80 1.33 9.26
CA GLY A 480 12.35 2.59 8.76
C GLY A 480 11.72 3.84 9.35
N HIS A 481 11.01 3.73 10.47
CA HIS A 481 10.59 4.87 11.27
C HIS A 481 11.59 5.16 12.39
N ILE A 482 11.76 6.43 12.74
CA ILE A 482 12.67 6.85 13.82
C ILE A 482 12.03 6.48 15.16
N GLY A 483 12.63 5.57 15.91
CA GLY A 483 12.18 5.17 17.24
C GLY A 483 12.63 6.15 18.33
N ALA A 484 13.83 6.71 18.21
CA ALA A 484 14.35 7.73 19.12
C ALA A 484 15.35 8.64 18.40
N ARG A 485 15.48 9.88 18.88
CA ARG A 485 16.51 10.84 18.47
C ARG A 485 17.21 11.36 19.71
N LEU A 486 18.54 11.31 19.70
CA LEU A 486 19.40 11.95 20.68
C LEU A 486 20.21 13.01 19.94
N PRO A 487 19.87 14.31 20.10
CA PRO A 487 20.58 15.38 19.42
C PRO A 487 22.08 15.37 19.72
N GLN A 488 22.48 14.98 20.93
CA GLN A 488 23.87 14.92 21.38
C GLN A 488 24.13 13.59 22.12
N ALA A 489 25.39 13.18 22.22
CA ALA A 489 25.76 12.04 23.05
C ALA A 489 25.63 12.43 24.54
N PRO A 490 25.01 11.59 25.38
CA PRO A 490 25.03 11.80 26.82
C PRO A 490 26.41 11.42 27.41
N ASP A 491 26.73 11.98 28.58
CA ASP A 491 28.00 11.75 29.30
C ASP A 491 28.19 10.31 29.84
N GLY A 492 27.21 9.41 29.64
CA GLY A 492 27.19 8.08 30.24
C GLY A 492 26.56 7.00 29.35
N PRO A 493 26.38 5.78 29.88
CA PRO A 493 25.78 4.68 29.14
C PRO A 493 24.34 5.00 28.75
N VAL A 494 23.92 4.54 27.57
CA VAL A 494 22.59 4.81 27.03
C VAL A 494 21.77 3.54 27.03
N ASN A 495 20.57 3.64 27.61
CA ASN A 495 19.49 2.68 27.37
C ASN A 495 18.60 3.26 26.27
N LEU A 496 18.66 2.66 25.08
CA LEU A 496 18.01 3.12 23.85
C LEU A 496 16.69 2.40 23.60
#